data_AF-A0A2V7M2D0-F1
#
_entry.id   AF-A0A2V7M2D0-F1
#
_cell.length_a   1.000
_cell.length_b   1.000
_cell.length_c   1.000
_cell.angle_alpha   90.00
_cell.angle_beta   90.00
_cell.angle_gamma   90.00
#
_symmetry.space_group_name_H-M   'P 1'
#
loop_
_entity.id
_entity.type
_entity.pdbx_description
1 polymer ?
#
loop_
_entity_poly.entity_id
_entity_poly.type
_entity_poly.pdbx_seq_one_letter_code
_entity_poly.pdbx_strand_id
1 'polypeptide(L)' 'DIDVRREGGRTVFDFGEFRSEVATRKNPDGSISFLTIAPGISGFEFVVSDGGKRLTIRDAQHEYVFIAS' A
#
# COMPACT_ATOMS: atom_id res chain seq x y z
N ASP A 1 -12.38 2.71 0.24
CA ASP A 1 -11.76 2.91 1.56
C ASP A 1 -10.66 1.86 1.74
N ILE A 2 -9.65 2.11 2.57
CA ILE A 2 -8.63 1.11 2.90
C ILE A 2 -8.57 0.98 4.42
N ASP A 3 -8.82 -0.23 4.91
CA ASP A 3 -8.62 -0.56 6.31
C ASP A 3 -7.17 -1.01 6.54
N VAL A 4 -6.50 -0.39 7.52
CA VAL A 4 -5.19 -0.83 7.99
C VAL A 4 -5.36 -1.71 9.22
N ARG A 5 -4.99 -2.98 9.10
CA ARG A 5 -5.11 -3.98 10.17
C ARG A 5 -3.74 -4.41 10.68
N ARG A 6 -3.70 -4.77 11.97
CA ARG A 6 -2.53 -5.36 12.60
C ARG A 6 -2.85 -6.78 13.05
N GLU A 7 -2.29 -7.77 12.36
CA GLU A 7 -2.60 -9.19 12.55
C GLU A 7 -1.31 -9.95 12.84
N GLY A 8 -1.20 -10.60 14.01
CA GLY A 8 -0.02 -11.41 14.35
C GLY A 8 1.31 -10.66 14.25
N GLY A 9 1.33 -9.35 14.56
CA GLY A 9 2.49 -8.47 14.46
C GLY A 9 2.75 -7.87 13.07
N ARG A 10 1.96 -8.24 12.06
CA ARG A 10 2.09 -7.81 10.67
C ARG A 10 1.09 -6.71 10.34
N THR A 11 1.43 -5.88 9.36
CA THR A 11 0.53 -4.86 8.82
C THR A 11 -0.14 -5.41 7.57
N VAL A 12 -1.47 -5.38 7.55
CA VAL A 12 -2.29 -5.87 6.44
C VAL A 12 -3.14 -4.72 5.93
N PHE A 13 -3.13 -4.50 4.61
CA PHE A 13 -4.09 -3.62 3.96
C PHE A 13 -5.27 -4.45 3.49
N ASP A 14 -6.47 -4.01 3.87
CA ASP A 14 -7.74 -4.60 3.46
C ASP A 14 -8.49 -3.60 2.56
N PHE A 15 -8.69 -4.01 1.31
CA PHE A 15 -9.37 -3.25 0.26
C PHE A 15 -10.81 -3.77 0.04
N GLY A 16 -11.33 -4.60 0.95
CA GLY A 16 -12.62 -5.27 0.85
C GLY A 16 -12.48 -6.69 0.29
N GLU A 17 -12.53 -6.84 -1.03
CA GLU A 17 -12.42 -8.16 -1.69
C GLU A 17 -10.98 -8.71 -1.72
N PHE A 18 -10.00 -7.84 -1.50
CA PHE A 18 -8.59 -8.16 -1.53
C PHE A 18 -7.90 -7.67 -0.25
N ARG A 19 -7.04 -8.52 0.31
CA ARG A 19 -6.20 -8.18 1.47
C ARG A 19 -4.79 -8.70 1.27
N SER A 20 -3.81 -7.96 1.77
CA SER A 20 -2.42 -8.37 1.67
C SER A 20 -1.57 -7.82 2.79
N GLU A 21 -0.63 -8.63 3.28
CA GLU A 21 0.46 -8.14 4.11
C GLU A 21 1.33 -7.18 3.29
N VAL A 22 1.82 -6.11 3.92
CA VAL A 22 2.68 -5.13 3.27
C VAL A 22 4.05 -5.00 3.94
N ALA A 23 5.09 -4.92 3.12
CA ALA A 23 6.43 -4.50 3.52
C ALA A 23 6.62 -3.00 3.28
N THR A 24 7.52 -2.37 4.04
CA THR A 24 7.88 -0.96 3.85
C THR A 24 9.19 -0.83 3.07
N ARG A 25 9.24 0.08 2.10
CA ARG A 25 10.45 0.48 1.40
C ARG A 25 10.65 1.98 1.49
N LYS A 26 11.89 2.40 1.78
CA LYS A 26 12.32 3.78 1.60
C LYS A 26 12.93 3.91 0.21
N ASN A 27 12.37 4.80 -0.60
CA ASN A 27 12.81 5.02 -1.97
C ASN A 27 14.00 5.99 -2.03
N PRO A 28 14.78 5.99 -3.13
CA PRO A 28 15.92 6.90 -3.29
C PRO A 28 15.58 8.39 -3.20
N ASP A 29 14.36 8.77 -3.61
CA ASP A 29 13.85 10.14 -3.53
C ASP A 29 13.39 10.54 -2.10
N GLY A 30 13.53 9.64 -1.13
CA GLY A 30 13.15 9.84 0.27
C GLY A 30 11.70 9.49 0.58
N SER A 31 10.86 9.19 -0.43
CA SER A 31 9.49 8.74 -0.21
C SER A 31 9.45 7.34 0.43
N ILE A 32 8.30 7.01 1.01
CA ILE A 32 8.02 5.68 1.56
C ILE A 32 7.01 4.98 0.66
N SER A 33 7.21 3.70 0.42
CA SER A 33 6.24 2.82 -0.25
C SER A 33 5.85 1.65 0.64
N PHE A 34 4.60 1.22 0.54
CA PHE A 34 4.13 -0.09 0.97
C PHE A 34 4.05 -1.04 -0.21
N LEU A 35 4.65 -2.23 -0.09
CA LEU A 35 4.61 -3.27 -1.12
C LEU A 35 3.81 -4.46 -0.61
N THR A 36 2.80 -4.90 -1.35
CA THR A 36 2.07 -6.13 -1.01
C THR A 36 2.95 -7.36 -1.22
N ILE A 37 2.99 -8.26 -0.24
CA ILE A 37 3.89 -9.42 -0.22
C ILE A 37 3.16 -10.76 -0.02
N ALA A 38 1.83 -10.80 -0.17
CA ALA A 38 1.11 -12.07 -0.11
C ALA A 38 1.62 -13.06 -1.20
N PRO A 39 1.74 -14.36 -0.90
CA PRO A 39 2.11 -15.36 -1.89
C PRO A 39 1.09 -15.47 -3.04
N GLY A 40 1.56 -15.67 -4.26
CA GLY A 40 0.71 -15.92 -5.43
C GLY A 40 0.12 -14.68 -6.11
N ILE A 41 0.50 -13.47 -5.68
CA ILE A 41 0.12 -12.21 -6.35
C ILE A 41 1.36 -11.49 -6.89
N SER A 42 1.20 -10.80 -8.02
CA SER A 42 2.15 -9.76 -8.42
C SER A 42 1.96 -8.58 -7.47
N GLY A 43 3.03 -8.21 -6.76
CA GLY A 43 2.95 -7.18 -5.73
C GLY A 43 2.62 -5.80 -6.29
N PHE A 44 1.75 -5.07 -5.60
CA PHE A 44 1.45 -3.67 -5.85
C PHE A 44 2.31 -2.79 -4.95
N GLU A 45 2.75 -1.66 -5.51
CA GLU A 45 3.45 -0.61 -4.77
C GLU A 45 2.52 0.58 -4.53
N PHE A 46 2.42 0.97 -3.26
CA PHE A 46 1.66 2.12 -2.80
C PHE A 46 2.61 3.18 -2.25
N VAL A 47 2.78 4.28 -2.97
CA VAL A 47 3.60 5.40 -2.51
C VAL A 47 2.81 6.23 -1.51
N VAL A 48 3.41 6.49 -0.36
CA VAL A 48 2.81 7.24 0.75
C VAL A 48 3.04 8.73 0.55
N SER A 49 1.97 9.51 0.72
CA SER A 49 2.05 10.97 0.77
C SER A 49 1.04 11.55 1.78
N ASP A 50 1.02 12.88 1.90
CA ASP A 50 0.11 13.61 2.80
C ASP A 50 0.14 13.09 4.25
N GLY A 51 1.35 12.91 4.79
CA GLY A 51 1.53 12.44 6.17
C GLY A 51 0.99 11.03 6.45
N GLY A 52 0.80 10.19 5.44
CA GLY A 52 0.24 8.85 5.58
C GLY A 52 -1.24 8.74 5.21
N LYS A 53 -1.90 9.85 4.88
CA LYS A 53 -3.33 9.87 4.55
C LYS A 53 -3.64 9.54 3.10
N ARG A 54 -2.62 9.51 2.24
CA ARG A 54 -2.80 9.25 0.80
C ARG A 54 -1.84 8.19 0.32
N LEU A 55 -2.40 7.18 -0.34
CA LEU A 55 -1.66 6.11 -1.02
C LEU A 55 -1.89 6.20 -2.53
N THR A 56 -0.81 6.12 -3.29
CA THR A 56 -0.87 6.21 -4.76
C THR A 56 -0.24 4.98 -5.39
N ILE A 57 -0.97 4.32 -6.28
CA ILE A 57 -0.43 3.34 -7.24
C ILE A 57 -0.28 4.03 -8.59
N ARG A 58 0.84 3.76 -9.29
CA ARG A 58 1.07 4.24 -10.65
C ARG A 58 1.39 3.07 -11.55
N ASP A 59 0.66 2.97 -12.66
CA ASP A 59 1.05 2.14 -13.79
C ASP A 59 1.38 3.03 -15.01
N ALA A 60 1.69 2.42 -16.16
CA ALA A 60 2.08 3.16 -17.37
C ALA A 60 0.98 4.08 -17.93
N GLN A 61 -0.29 3.87 -17.53
CA GLN A 61 -1.46 4.56 -18.06
C GLN A 61 -2.26 5.32 -16.99
N HIS A 62 -2.28 4.85 -15.73
CA HIS A 62 -3.18 5.36 -14.70
C HIS A 62 -2.48 5.64 -13.37
N GLU A 63 -2.98 6.66 -12.68
CA GLU A 63 -2.72 6.89 -11.26
C GLU A 63 -3.99 6.56 -10.46
N TYR A 64 -3.86 5.66 -9.49
CA TYR A 64 -4.94 5.32 -8.56
C TYR A 64 -4.61 5.91 -7.19
N VAL A 65 -5.53 6.69 -6.63
CA VAL A 65 -5.36 7.39 -5.36
C VAL A 65 -6.37 6.87 -4.35
N PHE A 66 -5.86 6.47 -3.19
CA PHE A 66 -6.65 6.06 -2.04
C PHE A 66 -6.40 7.03 -0.90
N ILE A 67 -7.48 7.54 -0.31
CA ILE A 67 -7.43 8.50 0.79
C ILE A 67 -7.98 7.79 2.03
N ALA A 68 -7.22 7.83 3.12
CA ALA A 68 -7.70 7.38 4.42
C ALA A 68 -8.78 8.36 4.90
N SER A 69 -9.96 7.81 5.25
CA SER A 69 -11.09 8.56 5.79
C SER A 69 -10.94 8.85 7.28
#